data_AF-A0A2P2P7S6-F1
#
_entry.id   AF-A0A2P2P7S6-F1
#
_cell.length_a   1.000
_cell.length_b   1.000
_cell.length_c   1.000
_cell.angle_alpha   90.00
_cell.angle_beta   90.00
_cell.angle_gamma   90.00
#
_symmetry.space_group_name_H-M   'P 1'
#
loop_
_entity.id
_entity.type
_entity.pdbx_description
1 polymer ?
#
loop_
_entity_poly.entity_id
_entity_poly.type
_entity_poly.pdbx_seq_one_letter_code
_entity_poly.pdbx_strand_id
1 'polypeptide(L)'
;MEFVGLAATSATINGSNTGTPEIFDIVGHFAQPSPSSILPKTPIVCKPSEAAMEMALKIANINPQRTLFFEDSVRNIQAGKRLGLDTVLVGTSHRVKGADYALESLHNLRQAIPELWEAEIKSDVGYAEVVAAQTPVTA
;
A
#
# COMPACT_ATOMS: atom_id res chain seq x y z
N MET A 1 -15.77 24.72 6.70
CA MET A 1 -15.76 23.77 7.83
C MET A 1 -14.90 24.39 8.92
N GLU A 2 -15.53 24.88 9.99
CA GLU A 2 -14.82 25.37 11.17
C GLU A 2 -14.67 24.21 12.15
N PHE A 3 -13.43 23.97 12.59
CA PHE A 3 -13.14 22.99 13.64
C PHE A 3 -13.20 23.73 14.98
N VAL A 4 -14.28 23.53 15.73
CA VAL A 4 -14.45 24.11 17.06
C VAL A 4 -13.62 23.29 18.05
N GLY A 5 -12.58 23.89 18.62
CA GLY A 5 -11.66 23.23 19.55
C GLY A 5 -12.34 22.82 20.85
N LEU A 6 -12.16 21.56 21.24
CA LEU A 6 -12.60 21.04 22.54
C LEU A 6 -11.51 21.37 23.58
N ALA A 7 -11.91 21.94 24.72
CA ALA A 7 -11.01 22.43 25.76
C ALA A 7 -10.07 21.36 26.32
N ALA A 8 -8.79 21.70 26.45
CA ALA A 8 -7.73 20.82 26.93
C ALA A 8 -7.96 20.40 28.39
N THR A 9 -8.04 19.09 28.63
CA THR A 9 -7.96 18.51 29.97
C THR A 9 -6.57 17.90 30.14
N SER A 10 -5.79 18.47 31.06
CA SER A 10 -4.47 17.94 31.40
C SER A 10 -4.61 16.63 32.18
N ALA A 11 -4.23 15.50 31.57
CA ALA A 11 -4.14 14.22 32.26
C ALA A 11 -2.67 13.84 32.49
N THR A 12 -2.30 13.70 33.75
CA THR A 12 -1.04 13.12 34.22
C THR A 12 -1.02 11.62 33.91
N ILE A 13 -0.02 11.15 33.18
CA ILE A 13 0.16 9.73 32.86
C ILE A 13 0.66 9.01 34.11
N ASN A 14 -0.23 8.30 34.81
CA ASN A 14 0.13 7.22 35.72
C ASN A 14 -0.43 5.92 35.14
N GLY A 15 0.45 4.92 35.00
CA GLY A 15 0.13 3.64 34.40
C GLY A 15 -1.01 2.91 35.10
N SER A 16 -2.09 2.67 34.36
CA SER A 16 -2.99 1.54 34.60
C SER A 16 -3.64 1.16 33.28
N ASN A 17 -3.40 -0.09 32.90
CA ASN A 17 -3.74 -0.69 31.62
C ASN A 17 -5.23 -1.07 31.57
N THR A 18 -6.13 -0.09 31.44
CA THR A 18 -7.56 -0.29 31.10
C THR A 18 -8.13 1.03 30.58
N GLY A 19 -8.32 1.17 29.27
CA GLY A 19 -8.91 2.40 28.73
C GLY A 19 -9.07 2.37 27.22
N THR A 20 -10.21 2.85 26.76
CA THR A 20 -10.54 3.19 25.37
C THR A 20 -9.38 3.89 24.65
N PRO A 21 -9.23 3.75 23.31
CA PRO A 21 -8.15 4.42 22.60
C PRO A 21 -8.24 5.93 22.80
N GLU A 22 -7.34 6.49 23.62
CA GLU A 22 -7.27 7.93 23.89
C GLU A 22 -6.69 8.63 22.66
N ILE A 23 -7.36 9.69 22.20
CA ILE A 23 -6.90 10.52 21.10
C ILE A 23 -5.67 11.31 21.59
N PHE A 24 -4.54 11.17 20.89
CA PHE A 24 -3.33 11.92 21.24
C PHE A 24 -3.47 13.41 20.91
N ASP A 25 -3.31 14.28 21.91
CA ASP A 25 -3.32 15.73 21.73
C ASP A 25 -1.98 16.22 21.16
N ILE A 26 -1.91 16.22 19.82
CA ILE A 26 -0.75 16.70 19.09
C ILE A 26 -0.51 18.20 19.27
N VAL A 27 -1.57 18.99 19.44
CA VAL A 27 -1.46 20.45 19.58
C VAL A 27 -0.88 20.79 20.95
N GLY A 28 -1.42 20.20 22.01
CA GLY A 28 -0.88 20.34 23.36
C GLY A 28 0.55 19.84 23.47
N HIS A 29 0.92 18.79 22.74
CA HIS A 29 2.31 18.30 22.68
C HIS A 29 3.27 19.35 22.09
N PHE A 30 2.95 19.95 20.93
CA PHE A 30 3.80 20.96 20.30
C PHE A 30 3.75 22.35 20.94
N ALA A 31 2.76 22.61 21.79
CA ALA A 31 2.66 23.85 22.55
C ALA A 31 3.65 23.93 23.73
N GLN A 32 4.35 22.84 24.07
CA GLN A 32 5.31 22.79 25.17
C GLN A 32 6.66 23.42 24.79
N PRO A 33 7.33 24.15 25.72
CA PRO A 33 8.60 24.82 25.42
C PRO A 33 9.76 23.88 25.05
N SER A 34 9.64 22.58 25.37
CA SER A 34 10.63 21.54 25.06
C SER A 34 9.91 20.21 24.80
N PRO A 35 9.41 19.98 23.57
CA PRO A 35 8.76 18.71 23.23
C PRO A 35 9.82 17.61 23.21
N SER A 36 9.99 16.92 24.34
CA SER A 36 11.02 15.90 24.52
C SER A 36 10.50 14.46 24.35
N SER A 37 9.24 14.30 23.95
CA SER A 37 8.61 12.97 23.79
C SER A 37 8.44 12.58 22.32
N ILE A 38 8.71 11.31 22.03
CA ILE A 38 8.48 10.69 20.72
C ILE A 38 6.98 10.71 20.44
N LEU A 39 6.57 11.23 19.28
CA LEU A 39 5.17 11.16 18.84
C LEU A 39 4.73 9.70 18.74
N PRO A 40 3.51 9.35 19.17
CA PRO A 40 2.98 8.02 18.95
C PRO A 40 2.96 7.70 17.45
N LYS A 41 3.20 6.44 17.10
CA LYS A 41 3.07 6.00 15.71
C LYS A 41 1.65 6.29 15.24
N THR A 42 1.53 6.94 14.08
CA THR A 42 0.24 7.10 13.43
C THR A 42 -0.37 5.72 13.16
N PRO A 43 -1.67 5.52 13.45
CA PRO A 43 -2.34 4.28 13.08
C PRO A 43 -2.50 4.13 11.57
N ILE A 44 -2.30 5.21 10.80
CA ILE A 44 -2.47 5.25 9.35
C ILE A 44 -1.08 5.18 8.70
N VAL A 45 -0.83 4.08 8.00
CA VAL A 45 0.31 3.95 7.06
C VAL A 45 -0.24 3.93 5.64
N CYS A 46 0.32 4.76 4.77
CA CYS A 46 -0.12 4.86 3.38
C CYS A 46 1.09 4.93 2.43
N LYS A 47 0.83 4.67 1.14
CA LYS A 47 1.84 4.84 0.09
C LYS A 47 2.41 6.27 0.10
N PRO A 48 3.71 6.48 -0.18
CA PRO A 48 4.70 5.50 -0.68
C PRO A 48 5.42 4.71 0.44
N SER A 49 4.90 4.65 1.67
CA SER A 49 5.54 3.91 2.76
C SER A 49 5.69 2.42 2.43
N GLU A 50 6.90 1.90 2.57
CA GLU A 50 7.19 0.46 2.45
C GLU A 50 6.37 -0.34 3.46
N ALA A 51 6.23 0.14 4.69
CA ALA A 51 5.44 -0.51 5.73
C ALA A 51 3.96 -0.69 5.33
N ALA A 52 3.40 0.25 4.57
CA ALA A 52 2.03 0.14 4.07
C ALA A 52 1.90 -1.00 3.04
N MET A 53 2.86 -1.11 2.12
CA MET A 53 2.87 -2.16 1.10
C MET A 53 3.26 -3.53 1.66
N GLU A 54 4.22 -3.61 2.57
CA GLU A 54 4.56 -4.84 3.31
C GLU A 54 3.32 -5.38 4.04
N MET A 55 2.55 -4.51 4.68
CA MET A 55 1.29 -4.89 5.31
C MET A 55 0.29 -5.41 4.29
N ALA A 56 0.13 -4.75 3.13
CA ALA A 56 -0.74 -5.23 2.07
C ALA A 56 -0.33 -6.61 1.54
N LEU A 57 0.97 -6.81 1.28
CA LEU A 57 1.54 -8.08 0.81
C LEU A 57 1.33 -9.19 1.84
N LYS A 58 1.53 -8.89 3.14
CA LYS A 58 1.29 -9.81 4.24
C LYS A 58 -0.18 -10.20 4.37
N ILE A 59 -1.10 -9.23 4.29
CA ILE A 59 -2.55 -9.47 4.34
C ILE A 59 -2.97 -10.34 3.15
N ALA A 60 -2.42 -10.07 1.96
CA ALA A 60 -2.73 -10.81 0.75
C ALA A 60 -2.01 -12.18 0.64
N ASN A 61 -1.01 -12.45 1.50
CA ASN A 61 -0.15 -13.65 1.46
C ASN A 61 0.50 -13.87 0.07
N ILE A 62 1.04 -12.80 -0.50
CA ILE A 62 1.64 -12.78 -1.84
C ILE A 62 3.17 -12.76 -1.75
N ASN A 63 3.85 -13.50 -2.63
CA ASN A 63 5.31 -13.45 -2.77
C ASN A 63 5.72 -12.24 -3.63
N PRO A 64 6.45 -11.25 -3.08
CA PRO A 64 6.82 -10.04 -3.82
C PRO A 64 7.65 -10.35 -5.08
N GLN A 65 8.55 -11.32 -5.03
CA GLN A 65 9.48 -11.68 -6.12
C GLN A 65 8.81 -12.35 -7.32
N ARG A 66 7.49 -12.58 -7.25
CA ARG A 66 6.69 -13.17 -8.33
C ARG A 66 5.46 -12.32 -8.64
N THR A 67 5.49 -11.04 -8.27
CA THR A 67 4.32 -10.16 -8.31
C THR A 67 4.61 -8.91 -9.11
N LEU A 68 3.76 -8.66 -10.11
CA LEU A 68 3.74 -7.41 -10.87
C LEU A 68 3.01 -6.32 -10.08
N PHE A 69 3.63 -5.15 -9.99
CA PHE A 69 3.12 -3.99 -9.28
C PHE A 69 2.94 -2.81 -10.23
N PHE A 70 1.68 -2.52 -10.57
CA PHE A 70 1.28 -1.43 -11.46
C PHE A 70 0.96 -0.17 -10.66
N GLU A 71 1.65 0.94 -10.94
CA GLU A 71 1.39 2.24 -10.32
C GLU A 71 1.69 3.37 -11.31
N ASP A 72 1.04 4.52 -11.14
CA ASP A 72 1.27 5.75 -11.91
C ASP A 72 2.23 6.72 -11.21
N SER A 73 2.57 6.45 -9.94
CA SER A 73 3.47 7.27 -9.15
C SER A 73 4.88 6.69 -9.09
N VAL A 74 5.86 7.47 -9.55
CA VAL A 74 7.29 7.14 -9.43
C VAL A 74 7.70 6.83 -7.99
N ARG A 75 7.15 7.55 -7.00
CA ARG A 75 7.46 7.31 -5.58
C ARG A 75 6.97 5.95 -5.11
N ASN A 76 5.77 5.56 -5.53
CA ASN A 76 5.19 4.26 -5.16
C ASN A 76 5.95 3.13 -5.86
N ILE A 77 6.27 3.28 -7.15
CA ILE A 77 7.09 2.34 -7.92
C ILE A 77 8.44 2.09 -7.25
N GLN A 78 9.14 3.15 -6.85
CA GLN A 78 10.45 2.99 -6.18
C GLN A 78 10.35 2.25 -4.86
N ALA A 79 9.29 2.50 -4.08
CA ALA A 79 9.07 1.80 -2.83
C ALA A 79 8.71 0.32 -3.07
N GLY A 80 7.86 0.02 -4.06
CA GLY A 80 7.55 -1.36 -4.45
C GLY A 80 8.79 -2.12 -4.92
N LYS A 81 9.67 -1.45 -5.69
CA LYS A 81 10.92 -2.06 -6.15
C LYS A 81 11.86 -2.44 -5.01
N ARG A 82 11.92 -1.66 -3.93
CA ARG A 82 12.73 -1.99 -2.74
C ARG A 82 12.20 -3.19 -1.97
N LEU A 83 10.89 -3.44 -2.05
CA LEU A 83 10.26 -4.65 -1.52
C LEU A 83 10.41 -5.86 -2.44
N GLY A 84 11.05 -5.70 -3.60
CA GLY A 84 11.33 -6.78 -4.53
C GLY A 84 10.16 -7.17 -5.43
N LEU A 85 9.23 -6.24 -5.65
CA LEU A 85 8.19 -6.37 -6.67
C LEU A 85 8.79 -6.11 -8.07
N ASP A 86 8.21 -6.74 -9.08
CA ASP A 86 8.43 -6.37 -10.48
C ASP A 86 7.52 -5.20 -10.82
N THR A 87 8.08 -4.04 -11.15
CA THR A 87 7.34 -2.79 -11.16
C THR A 87 7.01 -2.29 -12.56
N VAL A 88 5.77 -1.86 -12.76
CA VAL A 88 5.27 -1.33 -14.03
C VAL A 88 4.76 0.09 -13.82
N LEU A 89 5.51 1.08 -14.33
CA LEU A 89 5.07 2.47 -14.31
C LEU A 89 4.07 2.72 -15.44
N VAL A 90 2.87 3.18 -15.10
CA VAL A 90 1.78 3.42 -16.07
C VAL A 90 1.62 4.92 -16.32
N GLY A 91 1.25 5.30 -17.55
CA GLY A 91 1.04 6.68 -17.98
C GLY A 91 2.22 7.28 -18.74
N THR A 92 3.27 6.49 -19.02
CA THR A 92 4.44 6.95 -19.77
C THR A 92 5.17 5.78 -20.43
N SER A 93 5.74 6.01 -21.61
CA SER A 93 6.70 5.09 -22.26
C SER A 93 8.13 5.26 -21.72
N HIS A 94 8.40 6.29 -20.91
CA HIS A 94 9.74 6.55 -20.39
C HIS A 94 10.00 5.79 -19.10
N ARG A 95 10.92 4.81 -19.18
CA ARG A 95 11.34 4.04 -18.00
C ARG A 95 12.25 4.86 -17.10
N VAL A 96 11.93 4.88 -15.81
CA VAL A 96 12.71 5.59 -14.76
C VAL A 96 13.41 4.61 -13.83
N LYS A 97 14.35 5.12 -13.03
CA LYS A 97 15.01 4.32 -11.99
C LYS A 97 13.98 3.77 -11.00
N GLY A 98 13.95 2.45 -10.89
CA GLY A 98 13.04 1.71 -10.02
C GLY A 98 11.81 1.14 -10.73
N ALA A 99 11.58 1.48 -12.00
CA ALA A 99 10.57 0.85 -12.86
C ALA A 99 11.23 -0.25 -13.72
N ASP A 100 10.75 -1.48 -13.66
CA ASP A 100 11.20 -2.55 -14.55
C ASP A 100 10.58 -2.41 -15.95
N TYR A 101 9.32 -1.99 -15.98
CA TYR A 101 8.54 -1.73 -17.19
C TYR A 101 7.92 -0.33 -17.15
N ALA A 102 7.62 0.21 -18.33
CA ALA A 102 6.89 1.47 -18.48
C ALA A 102 5.84 1.32 -19.60
N LEU A 103 4.60 1.70 -19.34
CA LEU A 103 3.47 1.61 -20.27
C LEU A 103 2.77 2.97 -20.35
N GLU A 104 2.44 3.41 -21.56
CA GLU A 104 1.60 4.62 -21.74
C GLU A 104 0.16 4.37 -21.26
N SER A 105 -0.36 3.16 -21.46
CA SER A 105 -1.69 2.75 -21.02
C SER A 105 -1.72 1.28 -20.61
N LEU A 106 -2.58 0.91 -19.66
CA LEU A 106 -2.83 -0.49 -19.29
C LEU A 106 -3.35 -1.34 -20.45
N HIS A 107 -3.99 -0.72 -21.45
CA HIS A 107 -4.45 -1.40 -22.66
C HIS A 107 -3.29 -2.04 -23.45
N ASN A 108 -2.07 -1.51 -23.30
CA ASN A 108 -0.88 -2.05 -23.96
C ASN A 108 -0.27 -3.25 -23.22
N LEU A 109 -0.81 -3.66 -22.08
CA LEU A 109 -0.26 -4.74 -21.27
C LEU A 109 -0.07 -6.04 -22.07
N ARG A 110 -1.06 -6.43 -22.89
CA ARG A 110 -0.98 -7.65 -23.70
C ARG A 110 0.18 -7.61 -24.70
N GLN A 111 0.51 -6.43 -25.23
CA GLN A 111 1.61 -6.26 -26.18
C GLN A 111 2.96 -6.16 -25.46
N ALA A 112 2.98 -5.57 -24.27
CA ALA A 112 4.20 -5.30 -23.54
C ALA A 112 4.67 -6.44 -22.63
N ILE A 113 3.75 -7.27 -22.15
CA ILE A 113 4.01 -8.45 -21.32
C ILE A 113 3.12 -9.61 -21.83
N PRO A 114 3.38 -10.11 -23.06
CA PRO A 114 2.57 -11.18 -23.66
C PRO A 114 2.60 -12.48 -22.86
N GLU A 115 3.67 -12.71 -22.09
CA GLU A 115 3.86 -13.91 -21.25
C GLU A 115 2.76 -14.06 -20.19
N LEU A 116 2.10 -12.97 -19.79
CA LEU A 116 0.98 -13.01 -18.86
C LEU A 116 -0.28 -13.67 -19.47
N TRP A 117 -0.39 -13.72 -20.80
CA TRP A 117 -1.50 -14.31 -21.55
C TRP A 117 -1.17 -15.64 -22.22
N GLU A 118 0.10 -15.87 -22.58
CA GLU A 118 0.55 -17.07 -23.30
C GLU A 118 0.90 -18.24 -22.37
N ALA A 119 0.82 -18.04 -21.05
CA ALA A 119 0.93 -19.12 -20.07
C ALA A 119 -0.35 -19.98 -20.08
N GLU A 120 -0.52 -20.80 -21.10
CA GLU A 120 -1.31 -22.02 -20.97
C GLU A 120 -0.64 -22.88 -19.87
N ILE A 121 -1.42 -23.17 -18.84
CA ILE A 121 -1.01 -23.89 -17.64
C ILE A 121 -0.46 -25.27 -18.04
N LYS A 122 0.86 -25.45 -18.09
CA LYS A 122 1.45 -26.78 -17.85
C LYS A 122 1.31 -27.06 -16.35
N SER A 123 0.14 -27.56 -15.97
CA SER A 123 -0.12 -28.06 -14.62
C SER A 123 0.63 -29.37 -14.44
N ASP A 124 1.81 -29.31 -13.82
CA ASP A 124 2.42 -30.49 -13.20
C ASP A 124 1.98 -30.64 -11.73
N VAL A 125 0.92 -29.94 -11.33
CA VAL A 125 0.29 -30.05 -10.01
C VAL A 125 -1.22 -30.04 -10.22
N GLY A 126 -1.85 -31.18 -9.91
CA GLY A 126 -3.30 -31.37 -10.00
C GLY A 126 -4.06 -30.49 -9.01
N TYR A 127 -4.40 -29.27 -9.42
CA TYR A 127 -5.47 -28.50 -8.79
C TYR A 127 -6.78 -28.86 -9.49
N ALA A 128 -7.75 -29.34 -8.71
CA ALA A 128 -9.11 -29.52 -9.19
C ALA A 128 -9.69 -28.16 -9.57
N GLU A 129 -9.95 -27.99 -10.86
CA GLU A 129 -10.53 -26.81 -11.46
C GLU A 129 -11.97 -26.64 -10.94
N VAL A 130 -12.17 -25.75 -9.97
CA VAL A 130 -13.51 -25.24 -9.66
C VAL A 130 -13.75 -24.07 -10.61
N VAL A 131 -14.47 -24.36 -11.68
CA VAL A 131 -14.90 -23.42 -12.72
C VAL A 131 -15.58 -22.22 -12.07
N ALA A 132 -14.95 -21.05 -12.13
CA ALA A 132 -15.56 -19.79 -11.73
C ALA A 132 -16.64 -19.41 -12.76
N ALA A 133 -17.90 -19.57 -12.38
CA ALA A 133 -19.04 -19.10 -13.16
C ALA A 133 -18.96 -17.57 -13.33
N GLN A 134 -18.93 -17.11 -14.57
CA GLN A 134 -19.04 -15.69 -14.90
C GLN A 134 -20.46 -15.22 -14.58
N THR A 135 -20.60 -14.20 -13.74
CA THR A 135 -21.88 -13.53 -13.49
C THR A 135 -22.03 -12.37 -14.49
N PRO A 136 -23.07 -12.34 -15.33
CA PRO A 136 -23.31 -11.22 -16.23
C PRO A 136 -23.77 -9.98 -15.46
N VAL A 137 -23.24 -8.81 -15.83
CA VAL A 137 -23.71 -7.50 -15.35
C VAL A 137 -24.74 -6.98 -16.35
N THR A 138 -25.93 -6.66 -15.88
CA THR A 138 -26.94 -5.94 -16.66
C THR A 138 -26.80 -4.45 -16.39
N ALA A 139 -26.77 -3.65 -17.47
CA ALA A 139 -26.76 -2.19 -17.42
C ALA A 139 -28.13 -1.62 -16.99
#